data_AF-A0A9X8HEJ2-F1
#
_entry.id   AF-A0A9X8HEJ2-F1
#
_cell.length_a   1.000
_cell.length_b   1.000
_cell.length_c   1.000
_cell.angle_alpha   90.00
_cell.angle_beta   90.00
_cell.angle_gamma   90.00
#
_symmetry.space_group_name_H-M   'P 1'
#
loop_
_entity.id
_entity.type
_entity.pdbx_description
1 polymer ?
#
loop_
_entity_poly.entity_id
_entity_poly.type
_entity_poly.pdbx_seq_one_letter_code
_entity_poly.pdbx_strand_id
1 'polypeptide(L)' 'MVLAELGTRLQNALGKLNRSSTVDDEMLNTILKEICGALLESDVNVRLVQQLRAK' A
#
# COMPACT_ATOMS: atom_id res chain seq x y z
N MET A 1 16.35 -7.27 -4.62
CA MET A 1 15.66 -8.30 -3.81
C MET A 1 14.23 -7.84 -3.60
N VAL A 2 13.24 -8.62 -4.03
CA VAL A 2 11.81 -8.22 -4.06
C VAL A 2 11.31 -7.76 -2.68
N LEU A 3 11.77 -8.38 -1.59
CA LEU A 3 11.42 -7.96 -0.22
C LEU A 3 11.94 -6.58 0.16
N ALA A 4 13.14 -6.20 -0.27
CA ALA A 4 13.71 -4.88 0.03
C ALA A 4 12.94 -3.78 -0.70
N GLU A 5 12.48 -4.08 -1.91
CA GLU A 5 11.69 -3.17 -2.73
C GLU A 5 10.27 -3.01 -2.18
N LEU A 6 9.62 -4.11 -1.77
CA LEU A 6 8.35 -4.08 -1.04
C LEU A 6 8.46 -3.25 0.25
N GLY A 7 9.49 -3.53 1.06
CA GLY A 7 9.72 -2.83 2.32
C GLY A 7 9.84 -1.32 2.12
N THR A 8 10.63 -0.90 1.13
CA THR A 8 10.81 0.53 0.80
C THR A 8 9.50 1.18 0.34
N ARG A 9 8.71 0.51 -0.51
CA ARG A 9 7.40 1.03 -0.96
C ARG A 9 6.40 1.18 0.18
N LEU A 10 6.30 0.18 1.06
CA LEU A 10 5.45 0.26 2.26
C LEU A 10 5.87 1.39 3.19
N GLN A 11 7.18 1.55 3.43
CA GLN A 11 7.70 2.60 4.30
C GLN A 11 7.44 4.00 3.75
N ASN A 12 7.56 4.17 2.43
CA ASN A 12 7.20 5.42 1.76
C ASN A 12 5.70 5.71 1.85
N ALA A 13 4.84 4.71 1.63
CA ALA A 13 3.39 4.87 1.71
C ALA A 13 2.93 5.25 3.13
N LEU A 14 3.47 4.60 4.16
CA LEU A 14 3.20 4.93 5.57
C LEU A 14 3.82 6.28 5.97
N GLY A 15 4.98 6.62 5.43
CA GLY A 15 5.61 7.92 5.63
C GLY A 15 4.79 9.08 5.05
N LYS A 16 4.12 8.87 3.92
CA LYS A 16 3.16 9.83 3.34
C LYS A 16 1.95 10.02 4.26
N LEU A 17 1.42 8.93 4.83
CA LEU A 17 0.30 8.99 5.79
C LEU A 17 0.68 9.77 7.05
N ASN A 18 1.85 9.49 7.64
CA ASN A 18 2.29 10.16 8.87
C ASN A 18 2.61 11.66 8.66
N ARG A 19 2.89 12.07 7.42
CA ARG A 19 3.13 13.48 7.05
C ARG A 19 1.87 14.22 6.62
N SER A 20 0.76 13.52 6.36
CA SER A 20 -0.47 14.17 5.93
C SER A 20 -1.19 14.75 7.14
N SER A 21 -1.40 16.06 7.12
CA SER A 21 -2.11 16.76 8.19
C SER A 21 -3.62 16.50 8.16
N THR A 22 -4.13 16.02 7.03
CA THR A 22 -5.52 15.61 6.78
C THR A 22 -5.48 14.24 6.11
N VAL A 23 -6.27 13.30 6.62
CA VAL A 23 -6.42 11.97 6.05
C VAL A 23 -7.73 11.97 5.28
N ASP A 24 -7.63 12.25 3.98
CA ASP A 24 -8.76 12.29 3.07
C ASP A 24 -8.99 10.92 2.42
N ASP A 25 -10.23 10.58 2.06
CA ASP A 25 -10.56 9.30 1.42
C ASP A 25 -9.82 9.08 0.09
N GLU A 26 -9.53 10.15 -0.65
CA GLU A 26 -8.74 10.09 -1.88
C GLU A 26 -7.28 9.71 -1.60
N MET A 27 -6.71 10.27 -0.54
CA MET A 27 -5.34 9.96 -0.12
C MET A 27 -5.23 8.51 0.35
N LEU A 28 -6.21 8.06 1.16
CA LEU A 28 -6.28 6.68 1.63
C LEU A 28 -6.37 5.69 0.46
N ASN A 29 -7.23 5.97 -0.53
CA ASN A 29 -7.34 5.16 -1.74
C ASN A 29 -6.05 5.12 -2.57
N THR A 30 -5.32 6.23 -2.63
CA THR A 30 -4.05 6.32 -3.34
C THR A 30 -2.97 5.47 -2.66
N ILE A 31 -2.89 5.55 -1.33
CA ILE A 31 -1.97 4.75 -0.52
C ILE A 31 -2.31 3.26 -0.61
N LEU A 32 -3.59 2.90 -0.50
CA LEU A 32 -4.05 1.51 -0.66
C LEU A 32 -3.73 0.95 -2.04
N LYS A 33 -3.86 1.75 -3.11
CA LYS A 33 -3.45 1.33 -4.47
C LYS A 33 -1.95 1.08 -4.56
N GLU A 34 -1.11 1.96 -4.01
CA GLU A 34 0.35 1.77 -3.98
C GLU A 34 0.72 0.48 -3.24
N ILE A 35 0.13 0.24 -2.07
CA ILE A 35 0.38 -0.96 -1.26
C ILE A 35 -0.10 -2.22 -1.97
N CYS A 36 -1.32 -2.22 -2.54
CA CYS A 36 -1.86 -3.35 -3.29
C CYS A 36 -0.99 -3.69 -4.51
N GLY A 37 -0.50 -2.68 -5.25
CA GLY A 37 0.40 -2.88 -6.38
C GLY A 37 1.72 -3.53 -5.95
N ALA A 38 2.31 -3.05 -4.86
CA ALA A 38 3.54 -3.64 -4.31
C ALA A 38 3.34 -5.09 -3.82
N LEU A 39 2.20 -5.39 -3.19
CA LEU A 39 1.86 -6.75 -2.75
C LEU A 39 1.69 -7.70 -3.95
N LEU A 40 1.07 -7.26 -5.04
CA LEU A 40 0.93 -8.06 -6.26
C LEU A 40 2.29 -8.32 -6.93
N GLU A 41 3.18 -7.33 -6.98
CA GLU A 41 4.55 -7.49 -7.49
C GLU A 41 5.41 -8.43 -6.63
N SER A 42 5.02 -8.64 -5.37
CA SER A 42 5.70 -9.55 -4.44
C SER A 42 5.07 -10.94 -4.36
N ASP A 43 4.30 -11.33 -5.38
CA ASP A 43 3.60 -12.63 -5.49
C ASP A 43 2.61 -12.91 -4.34
N VAL A 44 2.04 -11.87 -3.71
CA VAL A 44 0.97 -12.04 -2.72
C VAL A 44 -0.34 -12.37 -3.42
N ASN A 45 -1.11 -13.31 -2.84
CA ASN A 45 -2.35 -13.79 -3.42
C ASN A 45 -3.36 -12.64 -3.67
N VAL A 46 -3.80 -12.48 -4.92
CA VAL A 46 -4.77 -11.46 -5.37
C VAL A 46 -6.03 -11.44 -4.50
N ARG A 47 -6.49 -12.59 -4.02
CA ARG A 47 -7.68 -12.71 -3.16
C ARG A 47 -7.48 -12.03 -1.80
N LEU A 48 -6.27 -12.11 -1.24
CA LEU A 48 -5.91 -11.42 0.01
C LEU A 48 -5.82 -9.91 -0.20
N VAL A 49 -5.25 -9.49 -1.34
CA VAL A 49 -5.16 -8.07 -1.72
C VAL A 49 -6.56 -7.46 -1.92
N GLN A 50 -7.49 -8.21 -2.53
CA GLN A 50 -8.89 -7.78 -2.67
C GLN A 50 -9.63 -7.69 -1.33
N GLN A 51 -9.41 -8.63 -0.41
CA GLN A 51 -9.99 -8.57 0.93
C GLN A 51 -9.50 -7.34 1.72
N LEU A 52 -8.23 -6.95 1.54
CA LEU A 52 -7.65 -5.76 2.16
C LEU A 52 -8.25 -4.45 1.63
N ARG A 53 -8.78 -4.45 0.39
CA ARG A 53 -9.40 -3.28 -0.23
C ARG A 53 -10.92 -3.19 0.01
N ALA A 54 -11.55 -4.32 0.32
CA ALA A 54 -12.99 -4.41 0.56
C ALA A 54 -13.40 -4.14 2.02
N LYS A 55 -12.42 -4.00 2.92
CA LYS A 55 -12.59 -3.62 4.32
C LYS A 55 -12.09 -2.20 4.54
#